data_AF-A0A954XTI6-F1
#
_entry.id   AF-A0A954XTI6-F1
#
_cell.length_a   1.000
_cell.length_b   1.000
_cell.length_c   1.000
_cell.angle_alpha   90.00
_cell.angle_beta   90.00
_cell.angle_gamma   90.00
#
_symmetry.space_group_name_H-M   'P 1'
#
loop_
_entity.id
_entity.type
_entity.pdbx_description
1 polymer ?
#
loop_
_entity_poly.entity_id
_entity_poly.type
_entity_poly.pdbx_seq_one_letter_code
_entity_poly.pdbx_strand_id
1 'polypeptide(L)'
;MTTARLLNPKIVAVAGLAMLLVGGQAFAQPTYSVDVQGPTFGSGTITGSDILTPIGPGTVPPPAVAVPGFAIGVFPTSVGFDELDALSYGKDPLIRNQPNLLYDWSFSVDEFAVGQPGVPAPSVTSEGAFGAGEASADIYSSVTPAGPLPIFFGGNTGLFDGNGGATPFLAPGLNLVEPNPPTPFTAVDPGDNLDAWDIDSPPPAPILGTVFTTPIYYSLDSHFPDPLEVVPPYNTGTALSNGFVGGDVLISTIAGVAPTVYASAASLGLDFAGTDTDDLDAL
;
A
#
# COMPACT_ATOMS: atom_id res chain seq x y z
N MET A 1 52.71 -9.94 38.58
CA MET A 1 52.05 -11.18 38.12
C MET A 1 50.62 -10.82 37.77
N THR A 2 50.34 -10.63 36.48
CA THR A 2 49.03 -10.20 35.96
C THR A 2 48.32 -11.44 35.43
N THR A 3 47.23 -11.83 36.07
CA THR A 3 46.43 -13.00 35.70
C THR A 3 45.45 -12.61 34.59
N ALA A 4 45.73 -13.03 33.36
CA ALA A 4 44.79 -12.93 32.26
C ALA A 4 43.67 -13.96 32.46
N ARG A 5 42.44 -13.50 32.69
CA ARG A 5 41.24 -14.36 32.66
C ARG A 5 40.93 -14.67 31.19
N LEU A 6 41.12 -15.93 30.81
CA LEU A 6 40.64 -16.47 29.54
C LEU A 6 39.11 -16.53 29.58
N LEU A 7 38.46 -15.71 28.76
CA LEU A 7 37.02 -15.78 28.50
C LEU A 7 36.68 -17.12 27.85
N ASN A 8 35.63 -17.77 28.34
CA ASN A 8 35.18 -19.07 27.86
C ASN A 8 34.64 -18.95 26.41
N PRO A 9 35.27 -19.62 25.42
CA PRO A 9 34.92 -19.45 24.00
C PRO A 9 33.48 -19.87 23.67
N LYS A 10 32.82 -20.66 24.53
CA LYS A 10 31.41 -21.04 24.36
C LYS A 10 30.42 -19.91 24.61
N ILE A 11 30.78 -18.92 25.45
CA ILE A 11 29.91 -17.76 25.73
C ILE A 11 29.98 -16.74 24.58
N VAL A 12 31.13 -16.64 23.92
CA VAL A 12 31.33 -15.74 22.76
C VAL A 12 30.54 -16.23 21.54
N ALA A 13 30.41 -17.55 21.34
CA ALA A 13 29.67 -18.12 20.21
C ALA A 13 28.13 -17.92 20.30
N VAL A 14 27.55 -17.95 21.51
CA VAL A 14 26.09 -17.77 21.69
C VAL A 14 25.69 -16.30 21.56
N ALA A 15 26.52 -15.36 22.05
CA ALA A 15 26.30 -13.93 21.86
C ALA A 15 26.46 -13.50 20.39
N GLY A 16 27.40 -14.10 19.66
CA GLY A 16 27.58 -13.85 18.22
C GLY A 16 26.42 -14.34 17.36
N LEU A 17 25.80 -15.49 17.70
CA LEU A 17 24.66 -16.03 16.96
C LEU A 17 23.37 -15.22 17.21
N ALA A 18 23.16 -14.72 18.44
CA ALA A 18 22.07 -13.81 18.75
C ALA A 18 22.23 -12.45 18.06
N MET A 19 23.46 -11.91 17.96
CA MET A 19 23.70 -10.67 17.19
C MET A 19 23.62 -10.87 15.67
N LEU A 20 23.91 -12.07 15.14
CA LEU A 20 23.71 -12.37 13.71
C LEU A 20 22.23 -12.50 13.35
N LEU A 21 21.37 -12.94 14.27
CA LEU A 21 19.91 -13.05 14.09
C LEU A 21 19.18 -11.71 14.28
N VAL A 22 19.83 -10.71 14.89
CA VAL A 22 19.35 -9.32 15.00
C VAL A 22 20.09 -8.41 14.01
N GLY A 23 20.85 -8.98 13.07
CA GLY A 23 21.23 -8.25 11.87
C GLY A 23 19.94 -7.90 11.15
N GLY A 24 19.43 -6.69 11.39
CA GLY A 24 18.16 -6.22 10.88
C GLY A 24 18.07 -6.59 9.42
N GLN A 25 17.09 -7.41 9.07
CA GLN A 25 16.78 -7.58 7.66
C GLN A 25 16.51 -6.17 7.15
N ALA A 26 17.34 -5.74 6.20
CA ALA A 26 17.01 -4.56 5.43
C ALA A 26 15.77 -4.95 4.63
N PHE A 27 14.60 -4.69 5.20
CA PHE A 27 13.37 -4.74 4.44
C PHE A 27 13.52 -3.72 3.30
N ALA A 28 13.06 -4.10 2.11
CA ALA A 28 12.80 -3.10 1.09
C ALA A 28 11.89 -2.04 1.72
N GLN A 29 12.17 -0.76 1.45
CA GLN A 29 11.29 0.30 1.93
C GLN A 29 10.01 0.21 1.11
N PRO A 30 8.88 -0.16 1.73
CA PRO A 30 7.64 -0.23 1.00
C PRO A 30 7.21 1.19 0.60
N THR A 31 6.30 1.22 -0.36
CA THR A 31 5.64 2.43 -0.82
C THR A 31 4.15 2.21 -0.97
N TYR A 32 3.41 3.30 -0.86
CA TYR A 32 1.95 3.36 -0.91
C TYR A 32 1.53 4.77 -1.27
N SER A 33 0.28 4.95 -1.65
CA SER A 33 -0.46 6.22 -1.60
C SER A 33 -1.37 6.22 -0.37
N VAL A 34 -2.00 7.37 -0.14
CA VAL A 34 -3.12 7.49 0.79
C VAL A 34 -4.28 8.11 0.04
N ASP A 35 -5.48 7.75 0.44
CA ASP A 35 -6.70 8.35 -0.07
C ASP A 35 -6.77 9.86 0.20
N VAL A 36 -7.68 10.53 -0.50
CA VAL A 36 -7.90 11.97 -0.30
C VAL A 36 -8.63 12.32 1.00
N GLN A 37 -9.27 11.34 1.65
CA GLN A 37 -10.06 11.58 2.86
C GLN A 37 -9.23 11.58 4.14
N GLY A 38 -8.06 10.95 4.12
CA GLY A 38 -7.16 10.85 5.26
C GLY A 38 -6.52 12.17 5.72
N PRO A 39 -6.18 12.31 7.01
CA PRO A 39 -5.49 13.48 7.56
C PRO A 39 -4.06 13.67 7.00
N THR A 40 -3.39 12.62 6.52
CA THR A 40 -2.07 12.73 5.88
C THR A 40 -2.13 13.54 4.58
N PHE A 41 -3.18 13.33 3.77
CA PHE A 41 -3.52 14.20 2.64
C PHE A 41 -3.81 15.63 3.11
N GLY A 42 -4.61 15.77 4.17
CA GLY A 42 -5.01 17.05 4.77
C GLY A 42 -3.87 17.93 5.32
N SER A 43 -2.64 17.42 5.41
CA SER A 43 -1.44 18.15 5.85
C SER A 43 -1.01 19.27 4.89
N GLY A 44 -1.45 19.23 3.62
CA GLY A 44 -1.19 20.23 2.59
C GLY A 44 0.20 20.12 1.93
N THR A 45 0.96 19.06 2.21
CA THR A 45 2.26 18.77 1.58
C THR A 45 2.30 17.47 0.80
N ILE A 46 1.33 16.59 1.03
CA ILE A 46 1.16 15.29 0.39
C ILE A 46 -0.14 15.33 -0.39
N THR A 47 -0.16 14.74 -1.58
CA THR A 47 -1.38 14.50 -2.36
C THR A 47 -1.63 13.01 -2.51
N GLY A 48 -2.84 12.59 -2.90
CA GLY A 48 -3.18 11.16 -2.99
C GLY A 48 -2.51 10.47 -4.18
N SER A 49 -1.97 11.26 -5.13
CA SER A 49 -1.11 10.74 -6.19
C SER A 49 0.38 10.66 -5.85
N ASP A 50 0.79 11.13 -4.66
CA ASP A 50 2.17 11.00 -4.21
C ASP A 50 2.45 9.56 -3.75
N ILE A 51 3.57 9.01 -4.19
CA ILE A 51 4.08 7.73 -3.69
C ILE A 51 4.89 8.02 -2.43
N LEU A 52 4.42 7.49 -1.32
CA LEU A 52 4.92 7.70 0.03
C LEU A 52 5.84 6.56 0.47
N THR A 53 6.68 6.83 1.46
CA THR A 53 7.52 5.81 2.11
C THR A 53 7.70 6.16 3.59
N PRO A 54 7.75 5.17 4.49
CA PRO A 54 7.85 5.44 5.92
C PRO A 54 9.23 6.01 6.29
N ILE A 55 9.26 6.93 7.26
CA ILE A 55 10.47 7.56 7.79
C ILE A 55 10.80 6.94 9.15
N GLY A 56 11.62 5.90 9.12
CA GLY A 56 12.10 5.23 10.32
C GLY A 56 11.01 4.44 11.05
N PRO A 57 11.32 3.85 12.21
CA PRO A 57 10.36 3.04 12.95
C PRO A 57 9.43 3.89 13.83
N GLY A 58 8.11 3.75 13.64
CA GLY A 58 7.07 4.12 14.62
C GLY A 58 6.29 5.42 14.35
N THR A 59 5.49 5.83 15.34
CA THR A 59 4.31 6.72 15.28
C THR A 59 4.51 8.22 14.99
N VAL A 60 5.71 8.71 14.65
CA VAL A 60 6.06 10.12 14.98
C VAL A 60 6.29 11.10 13.81
N PRO A 61 6.96 10.76 12.70
CA PRO A 61 6.99 11.63 11.52
C PRO A 61 5.87 11.24 10.53
N PRO A 62 5.29 12.20 9.78
CA PRO A 62 4.53 11.83 8.57
C PRO A 62 5.45 11.12 7.58
N PRO A 63 4.90 10.33 6.65
CA PRO A 63 5.70 9.66 5.64
C PRO A 63 6.41 10.67 4.73
N ALA A 64 7.48 10.22 4.07
CA ALA A 64 8.17 11.01 3.06
C ALA A 64 7.56 10.76 1.69
N VAL A 65 7.51 11.79 0.85
CA VAL A 65 7.24 11.62 -0.58
C VAL A 65 8.48 11.01 -1.26
N ALA A 66 8.37 9.75 -1.68
CA ALA A 66 9.39 9.05 -2.45
C ALA A 66 9.37 9.49 -3.92
N VAL A 67 8.17 9.54 -4.51
CA VAL A 67 7.93 10.01 -5.88
C VAL A 67 6.70 10.91 -5.88
N PRO A 68 6.84 12.21 -6.21
CA PRO A 68 5.67 13.07 -6.30
C PRO A 68 4.74 12.66 -7.45
N GLY A 69 3.43 12.84 -7.32
CA GLY A 69 2.44 12.49 -8.35
C GLY A 69 2.69 13.17 -9.70
N PHE A 70 3.08 14.44 -9.68
CA PHE A 70 3.48 15.15 -10.91
C PHE A 70 4.69 14.52 -11.60
N ALA A 71 5.56 13.81 -10.86
CA ALA A 71 6.71 13.13 -11.44
C ALA A 71 6.30 11.87 -12.20
N ILE A 72 5.17 11.25 -11.89
CA ILE A 72 4.56 10.19 -12.72
C ILE A 72 3.58 10.74 -13.76
N GLY A 73 3.46 12.07 -13.87
CA GLY A 73 2.61 12.70 -14.88
C GLY A 73 1.13 12.73 -14.51
N VAL A 74 0.81 12.54 -13.23
CA VAL A 74 -0.52 12.75 -12.67
C VAL A 74 -0.63 14.20 -12.21
N PHE A 75 -1.65 14.90 -12.69
CA PHE A 75 -1.87 16.30 -12.35
C PHE A 75 -3.25 16.44 -11.70
N PRO A 76 -3.33 16.98 -10.47
CA PRO A 76 -4.61 17.23 -9.84
C PRO A 76 -5.41 18.24 -10.68
N THR A 77 -6.63 17.87 -11.06
CA THR A 77 -7.56 18.77 -11.75
C THR A 77 -8.22 19.75 -10.77
N SER A 78 -8.23 19.41 -9.48
CA SER A 78 -8.51 20.27 -8.34
C SER A 78 -7.62 19.89 -7.16
N VAL A 79 -7.31 20.86 -6.29
CA VAL A 79 -6.69 20.56 -4.99
C VAL A 79 -7.61 19.60 -4.24
N GLY A 80 -7.14 18.41 -3.87
CA GLY A 80 -8.01 17.42 -3.22
C GLY A 80 -8.45 16.23 -4.06
N PHE A 81 -8.08 16.13 -5.34
CA PHE A 81 -8.66 15.18 -6.29
C PHE A 81 -7.58 14.58 -7.19
N ASP A 82 -6.72 13.77 -6.58
CA ASP A 82 -5.71 12.97 -7.24
C ASP A 82 -5.38 11.76 -6.36
N GLU A 83 -5.59 10.55 -6.87
CA GLU A 83 -5.48 9.29 -6.13
C GLU A 83 -4.88 8.18 -7.02
N LEU A 84 -4.09 7.30 -6.41
CA LEU A 84 -3.60 6.06 -7.02
C LEU A 84 -4.25 4.88 -6.33
N ASP A 85 -4.77 3.94 -7.12
CA ASP A 85 -5.42 2.71 -6.62
C ASP A 85 -4.45 1.52 -6.60
N ALA A 86 -3.46 1.55 -7.50
CA ALA A 86 -2.49 0.47 -7.62
C ALA A 86 -1.12 0.99 -7.99
N LEU A 87 -0.09 0.28 -7.53
CA LEU A 87 1.30 0.57 -7.78
C LEU A 87 2.05 -0.74 -8.03
N SER A 88 2.95 -0.72 -9.01
CA SER A 88 3.94 -1.78 -9.20
C SER A 88 5.22 -1.21 -9.80
N TYR A 89 6.37 -1.73 -9.36
CA TYR A 89 7.66 -1.48 -10.02
C TYR A 89 8.03 -2.55 -11.06
N GLY A 90 7.10 -3.42 -11.44
CA GLY A 90 7.26 -4.47 -12.44
C GLY A 90 8.28 -5.55 -12.05
N LYS A 91 8.46 -5.75 -10.74
CA LYS A 91 9.36 -6.76 -10.16
C LYS A 91 8.60 -7.97 -9.62
N ASP A 92 7.27 -7.91 -9.66
CA ASP A 92 6.38 -8.96 -9.17
C ASP A 92 6.64 -10.30 -9.85
N PRO A 93 6.62 -11.41 -9.08
CA PRO A 93 6.83 -12.73 -9.65
C PRO A 93 5.67 -13.07 -10.58
N LEU A 94 5.99 -13.53 -11.79
CA LEU A 94 4.98 -14.04 -12.71
C LEU A 94 4.10 -15.09 -12.03
N ILE A 95 2.80 -14.80 -11.92
CA ILE A 95 1.81 -15.74 -11.40
C ILE A 95 1.67 -16.87 -12.41
N ARG A 96 1.83 -18.10 -11.92
CA ARG A 96 1.73 -19.33 -12.69
C ARG A 96 0.55 -20.08 -12.15
N ASN A 97 -0.37 -20.44 -13.05
CA ASN A 97 -1.49 -21.31 -12.72
C ASN A 97 -0.97 -22.74 -12.47
N GLN A 98 -0.40 -22.95 -11.29
CA GLN A 98 0.11 -24.22 -10.81
C GLN A 98 -0.56 -24.54 -9.46
N PRO A 99 -1.31 -25.66 -9.37
CA PRO A 99 -2.17 -25.94 -8.21
C PRO A 99 -1.42 -26.14 -6.89
N ASN A 100 -0.11 -26.40 -6.95
CA ASN A 100 0.73 -26.61 -5.78
C ASN A 100 1.58 -25.38 -5.41
N LEU A 101 1.43 -24.28 -6.16
CA LEU A 101 2.15 -23.04 -5.91
C LEU A 101 1.21 -22.10 -5.17
N LEU A 102 1.59 -21.75 -3.94
CA LEU A 102 0.93 -20.73 -3.15
C LEU A 102 1.66 -19.41 -3.32
N TYR A 103 0.88 -18.34 -3.32
CA TYR A 103 1.31 -16.95 -3.41
C TYR A 103 0.94 -16.28 -2.09
N ASP A 104 1.83 -15.43 -1.63
CA ASP A 104 1.57 -14.54 -0.51
C ASP A 104 1.10 -13.21 -1.08
N TRP A 105 -0.14 -12.87 -0.82
CA TRP A 105 -0.76 -11.63 -1.28
C TRP A 105 -0.78 -10.63 -0.15
N SER A 106 -0.10 -9.50 -0.33
CA SER A 106 -0.25 -8.35 0.54
C SER A 106 -1.35 -7.42 0.01
N PHE A 107 -2.22 -6.94 0.89
CA PHE A 107 -3.33 -6.06 0.54
C PHE A 107 -3.68 -5.12 1.70
N SER A 108 -4.12 -3.91 1.40
CA SER A 108 -4.88 -3.07 2.31
C SER A 108 -6.37 -3.36 2.15
N VAL A 109 -7.17 -2.78 3.04
CA VAL A 109 -8.63 -2.85 2.99
C VAL A 109 -9.17 -1.48 3.33
N ASP A 110 -10.40 -1.21 2.95
CA ASP A 110 -11.12 0.00 3.36
C ASP A 110 -11.60 -0.08 4.84
N GLU A 111 -11.96 1.04 5.49
CA GLU A 111 -12.42 1.00 6.89
C GLU A 111 -13.72 0.22 7.10
N PHE A 112 -14.57 0.11 6.09
CA PHE A 112 -15.79 -0.70 6.15
C PHE A 112 -15.52 -2.21 6.01
N ALA A 113 -14.26 -2.63 5.83
CA ALA A 113 -13.91 -4.02 5.64
C ALA A 113 -14.22 -4.89 6.86
N VAL A 114 -14.75 -6.08 6.56
CA VAL A 114 -15.09 -7.10 7.57
C VAL A 114 -14.22 -8.33 7.33
N GLY A 115 -13.31 -8.60 8.26
CA GLY A 115 -12.41 -9.73 8.14
C GLY A 115 -13.08 -11.08 8.35
N GLN A 116 -12.34 -12.14 8.03
CA GLN A 116 -12.77 -13.50 8.23
C GLN A 116 -12.72 -13.96 9.71
N PRO A 117 -13.83 -14.48 10.27
CA PRO A 117 -13.83 -15.00 11.64
C PRO A 117 -12.80 -16.12 11.88
N GLY A 118 -12.17 -16.10 13.06
CA GLY A 118 -11.27 -17.16 13.52
C GLY A 118 -9.81 -16.98 13.15
N VAL A 119 -9.45 -15.86 12.52
CA VAL A 119 -8.05 -15.45 12.30
C VAL A 119 -7.49 -14.86 13.61
N PRO A 120 -6.28 -15.26 14.05
CA PRO A 120 -5.62 -14.63 15.20
C PRO A 120 -5.29 -13.16 14.95
N ALA A 121 -5.42 -12.32 15.98
CA ALA A 121 -5.04 -10.92 15.91
C ALA A 121 -3.50 -10.72 15.85
N PRO A 122 -3.01 -9.65 15.19
CA PRO A 122 -3.78 -8.68 14.42
C PRO A 122 -4.23 -9.24 13.05
N SER A 123 -5.43 -8.87 12.63
CA SER A 123 -6.09 -9.33 11.41
C SER A 123 -7.20 -8.37 11.01
N VAL A 124 -7.68 -8.43 9.76
CA VAL A 124 -8.83 -7.62 9.33
C VAL A 124 -10.06 -7.83 10.24
N THR A 125 -10.19 -8.98 10.91
CA THR A 125 -11.29 -9.21 11.87
C THR A 125 -11.09 -8.49 13.20
N SER A 126 -9.86 -8.38 13.69
CA SER A 126 -9.56 -7.66 14.93
C SER A 126 -9.44 -6.16 14.75
N GLU A 127 -9.06 -5.71 13.55
CA GLU A 127 -8.76 -4.30 13.26
C GLU A 127 -9.83 -3.61 12.39
N GLY A 128 -10.64 -4.35 11.62
CA GLY A 128 -11.60 -3.77 10.66
C GLY A 128 -12.86 -3.17 11.30
N ALA A 129 -13.94 -3.09 10.54
CA ALA A 129 -15.16 -2.33 10.88
C ALA A 129 -15.82 -2.68 12.24
N PHE A 130 -15.60 -3.90 12.76
CA PHE A 130 -16.12 -4.36 14.05
C PHE A 130 -15.03 -4.58 15.12
N GLY A 131 -13.81 -4.17 14.81
CA GLY A 131 -12.59 -4.33 15.59
C GLY A 131 -12.12 -3.02 16.21
N ALA A 132 -10.80 -2.79 16.17
CA ALA A 132 -10.19 -1.54 16.59
C ALA A 132 -10.50 -0.36 15.66
N GLY A 133 -10.90 -0.61 14.42
CA GLY A 133 -11.14 0.41 13.40
C GLY A 133 -9.85 1.03 12.90
N GLU A 134 -8.78 0.24 12.74
CA GLU A 134 -7.48 0.71 12.24
C GLU A 134 -7.05 0.00 10.95
N ALA A 135 -7.86 -0.96 10.45
CA ALA A 135 -7.47 -1.77 9.30
C ALA A 135 -7.19 -1.02 8.01
N SER A 136 -7.71 0.20 7.83
CA SER A 136 -7.57 0.93 6.57
C SER A 136 -6.16 1.42 6.28
N ALA A 137 -5.36 1.64 7.33
CA ALA A 137 -3.97 2.07 7.21
C ALA A 137 -2.97 0.90 7.39
N ASP A 138 -3.47 -0.31 7.53
CA ASP A 138 -2.70 -1.53 7.71
C ASP A 138 -2.47 -2.28 6.40
N ILE A 139 -1.45 -3.15 6.39
CA ILE A 139 -1.28 -4.15 5.34
C ILE A 139 -1.47 -5.53 5.93
N TYR A 140 -2.24 -6.36 5.24
CA TYR A 140 -2.52 -7.73 5.59
C TYR A 140 -1.92 -8.68 4.56
N SER A 141 -1.69 -9.92 4.97
CA SER A 141 -1.21 -10.99 4.11
C SER A 141 -2.18 -12.18 4.11
N SER A 142 -2.34 -12.77 2.93
CA SER A 142 -3.07 -14.01 2.71
C SER A 142 -2.31 -14.94 1.77
N VAL A 143 -2.05 -16.16 2.24
CA VAL A 143 -1.40 -17.19 1.42
C VAL A 143 -2.44 -18.01 0.68
N THR A 144 -2.53 -17.88 -0.63
CA THR A 144 -3.52 -18.55 -1.47
C THR A 144 -2.91 -19.09 -2.78
N PRO A 145 -3.47 -20.14 -3.41
CA PRO A 145 -3.07 -20.53 -4.77
C PRO A 145 -3.30 -19.41 -5.79
N ALA A 146 -2.70 -19.54 -6.99
CA ALA A 146 -2.92 -18.57 -8.08
C ALA A 146 -4.39 -18.48 -8.52
N GLY A 147 -4.88 -17.25 -8.68
CA GLY A 147 -6.14 -16.92 -9.34
C GLY A 147 -7.25 -16.46 -8.41
N PRO A 148 -8.44 -16.08 -8.95
CA PRO A 148 -9.59 -15.75 -8.14
C PRO A 148 -10.06 -17.03 -7.43
N LEU A 149 -9.88 -17.06 -6.12
CA LEU A 149 -10.25 -18.20 -5.29
C LEU A 149 -11.41 -17.84 -4.36
N PRO A 150 -12.22 -18.83 -3.97
CA PRO A 150 -13.16 -18.65 -2.86
C PRO A 150 -12.42 -18.24 -1.59
N ILE A 151 -13.11 -17.51 -0.70
CA ILE A 151 -12.61 -17.10 0.62
C ILE A 151 -11.88 -18.26 1.31
N PHE A 152 -10.58 -18.12 1.51
CA PHE A 152 -9.74 -19.12 2.17
C PHE A 152 -9.75 -18.90 3.68
N PHE A 153 -9.90 -19.97 4.49
CA PHE A 153 -9.91 -19.86 5.96
C PHE A 153 -8.52 -19.77 6.56
N GLY A 154 -8.27 -18.72 7.36
CA GLY A 154 -7.01 -18.51 8.07
C GLY A 154 -6.03 -17.55 7.38
N GLY A 155 -6.53 -16.63 6.54
CA GLY A 155 -5.76 -15.54 5.93
C GLY A 155 -5.92 -14.21 6.67
N ASN A 156 -5.57 -13.09 6.01
CA ASN A 156 -5.77 -11.71 6.46
C ASN A 156 -5.01 -11.36 7.75
N THR A 157 -3.79 -11.86 7.89
CA THR A 157 -2.93 -11.58 9.06
C THR A 157 -2.21 -10.26 8.88
N GLY A 158 -2.18 -9.41 9.90
CA GLY A 158 -1.49 -8.12 9.85
C GLY A 158 0.01 -8.29 9.58
N LEU A 159 0.52 -7.56 8.59
CA LEU A 159 1.92 -7.52 8.18
C LEU A 159 2.56 -6.19 8.61
N PHE A 160 1.94 -5.07 8.25
CA PHE A 160 2.31 -3.72 8.65
C PHE A 160 1.15 -3.06 9.39
N ASP A 161 1.47 -2.24 10.38
CA ASP A 161 0.52 -1.45 11.17
C ASP A 161 0.73 0.01 10.80
N GLY A 162 -0.33 0.75 10.48
CA GLY A 162 -0.19 2.11 9.94
C GLY A 162 0.53 3.05 10.89
N ASN A 163 0.14 3.07 12.16
CA ASN A 163 0.76 3.91 13.18
C ASN A 163 2.04 3.30 13.79
N GLY A 164 2.32 2.01 13.54
CA GLY A 164 3.47 1.29 14.10
C GLY A 164 3.23 0.69 15.47
N GLY A 165 1.97 0.38 15.78
CA GLY A 165 1.50 -0.47 16.84
C GLY A 165 1.94 -1.93 16.72
N ALA A 166 1.12 -2.84 17.23
CA ALA A 166 1.54 -4.20 17.53
C ALA A 166 1.43 -5.13 16.32
N THR A 167 2.34 -5.02 15.35
CA THR A 167 2.44 -6.03 14.29
C THR A 167 2.99 -7.36 14.84
N PRO A 168 2.54 -8.52 14.34
CA PRO A 168 3.04 -9.83 14.79
C PRO A 168 4.49 -10.06 14.33
N PHE A 169 4.98 -9.26 13.39
CA PHE A 169 6.31 -9.39 12.79
C PHE A 169 7.29 -8.26 13.18
N LEU A 170 6.89 -7.34 14.07
CA LEU A 170 7.70 -6.16 14.44
C LEU A 170 8.09 -5.32 13.21
N ALA A 171 7.25 -5.33 12.16
CA ALA A 171 7.43 -4.47 11.02
C ALA A 171 7.37 -3.00 11.48
N PRO A 172 8.17 -2.10 10.89
CA PRO A 172 8.06 -0.67 11.17
C PRO A 172 6.68 -0.17 10.75
N GLY A 173 6.14 0.79 11.50
CA GLY A 173 4.89 1.45 11.12
C GLY A 173 4.99 2.18 9.78
N LEU A 174 3.85 2.40 9.14
CA LEU A 174 3.74 3.12 7.88
C LEU A 174 3.60 4.64 8.06
N ASN A 175 3.76 5.15 9.28
CA ASN A 175 3.63 6.57 9.58
C ASN A 175 2.24 7.16 9.24
N LEU A 176 1.22 6.31 9.19
CA LEU A 176 -0.16 6.69 8.94
C LEU A 176 -0.89 6.99 10.25
N VAL A 177 -1.95 7.79 10.14
CA VAL A 177 -2.79 8.20 11.26
C VAL A 177 -3.92 7.20 11.45
N GLU A 178 -4.04 6.67 12.66
CA GLU A 178 -5.07 5.72 13.07
C GLU A 178 -5.66 6.12 14.43
N PRO A 179 -6.87 5.65 14.79
CA PRO A 179 -7.74 4.75 14.02
C PRO A 179 -8.54 5.48 12.94
N ASN A 180 -8.98 4.73 11.93
CA ASN A 180 -9.98 5.12 10.95
C ASN A 180 -11.26 4.25 11.08
N PRO A 181 -12.11 4.45 12.10
CA PRO A 181 -13.35 3.67 12.21
C PRO A 181 -14.34 4.03 11.10
N PRO A 182 -15.19 3.08 10.64
CA PRO A 182 -16.27 3.34 9.68
C PRO A 182 -17.06 4.62 9.96
N THR A 183 -16.87 5.64 9.12
CA THR A 183 -17.55 6.93 9.21
C THR A 183 -18.40 7.20 7.98
N PRO A 184 -19.57 6.57 7.86
CA PRO A 184 -20.38 6.77 6.67
C PRO A 184 -20.84 8.23 6.60
N PHE A 185 -20.89 8.76 5.37
CA PHE A 185 -21.37 10.10 5.06
C PHE A 185 -20.47 11.26 5.56
N THR A 186 -19.19 11.00 5.85
CA THR A 186 -18.19 12.06 6.07
C THR A 186 -17.41 12.35 4.80
N ALA A 187 -16.75 13.51 4.75
CA ALA A 187 -15.91 13.92 3.62
C ALA A 187 -14.42 13.94 3.98
N VAL A 188 -14.12 13.69 5.25
CA VAL A 188 -12.78 13.67 5.83
C VAL A 188 -12.85 12.66 6.95
N ASP A 189 -11.92 11.73 6.92
CA ASP A 189 -11.89 10.62 7.85
C ASP A 189 -10.93 10.88 9.00
N PRO A 190 -11.20 10.30 10.18
CA PRO A 190 -10.37 10.52 11.36
C PRO A 190 -8.98 9.88 11.26
N GLY A 191 -8.80 8.88 10.40
CA GLY A 191 -7.53 8.24 10.09
C GLY A 191 -7.30 8.14 8.58
N ASP A 192 -6.15 7.62 8.18
CA ASP A 192 -5.79 7.45 6.77
C ASP A 192 -6.35 6.14 6.20
N ASN A 193 -6.62 6.12 4.89
CA ASN A 193 -6.84 4.90 4.12
C ASN A 193 -5.63 4.68 3.21
N LEU A 194 -5.01 3.50 3.27
CA LEU A 194 -3.83 3.16 2.51
C LEU A 194 -4.23 2.61 1.16
N ASP A 195 -3.63 3.19 0.12
CA ASP A 195 -3.84 2.75 -1.25
C ASP A 195 -2.52 2.48 -2.00
N ALA A 196 -2.60 1.87 -3.18
CA ALA A 196 -1.50 1.60 -4.11
C ALA A 196 -0.23 1.04 -3.45
N TRP A 197 -0.40 -0.02 -2.65
CA TRP A 197 0.70 -0.67 -1.93
C TRP A 197 1.67 -1.41 -2.87
N ASP A 198 2.98 -1.19 -2.67
CA ASP A 198 4.06 -2.00 -3.24
C ASP A 198 5.18 -2.19 -2.20
N ILE A 199 5.62 -3.44 -1.99
CA ILE A 199 6.69 -3.79 -1.05
C ILE A 199 8.11 -3.62 -1.65
N ASP A 200 8.21 -3.52 -2.96
CA ASP A 200 9.47 -3.33 -3.66
C ASP A 200 10.03 -1.93 -3.45
N SER A 201 11.36 -1.83 -3.56
CA SER A 201 12.00 -0.52 -3.41
C SER A 201 11.69 0.40 -4.60
N PRO A 202 11.27 1.65 -4.33
CA PRO A 202 10.99 2.63 -5.38
C PRO A 202 12.25 2.98 -6.17
N PRO A 203 12.10 3.53 -7.39
CA PRO A 203 13.22 4.20 -8.03
C PRO A 203 13.71 5.38 -7.16
N PRO A 204 14.99 5.76 -7.26
CA PRO A 204 15.48 6.97 -6.58
C PRO A 204 14.65 8.19 -6.94
N ALA A 205 14.53 9.13 -6.00
CA ALA A 205 13.80 10.38 -6.18
C ALA A 205 14.11 11.01 -7.55
N PRO A 206 13.10 11.22 -8.40
CA PRO A 206 13.35 11.54 -9.79
C PRO A 206 13.81 12.99 -10.00
N ILE A 207 14.64 13.19 -11.03
CA ILE A 207 14.87 14.51 -11.61
C ILE A 207 13.92 14.66 -12.79
N LEU A 208 13.13 15.73 -12.84
CA LEU A 208 12.20 15.97 -13.94
C LEU A 208 12.90 15.93 -15.31
N GLY A 209 12.26 15.25 -16.27
CA GLY A 209 12.78 15.02 -17.61
C GLY A 209 13.82 13.90 -17.72
N THR A 210 14.09 13.17 -16.63
CA THR A 210 15.00 12.02 -16.65
C THR A 210 14.25 10.69 -16.63
N VAL A 211 14.86 9.67 -17.21
CA VAL A 211 14.32 8.31 -17.26
C VAL A 211 14.37 7.70 -15.86
N PHE A 212 13.26 7.11 -15.40
CA PHE A 212 13.26 6.34 -14.17
C PHE A 212 14.16 5.11 -14.33
N THR A 213 14.94 4.79 -13.28
CA THR A 213 15.80 3.59 -13.30
C THR A 213 14.99 2.29 -13.34
N THR A 214 13.76 2.33 -12.82
CA THR A 214 12.75 1.28 -12.89
C THR A 214 11.46 1.94 -13.33
N PRO A 215 10.75 1.43 -14.35
CA PRO A 215 9.44 1.95 -14.71
C PRO A 215 8.47 1.87 -13.54
N ILE A 216 7.55 2.81 -13.45
CA ILE A 216 6.47 2.80 -12.46
C ILE A 216 5.18 2.47 -13.20
N TYR A 217 4.52 1.39 -12.80
CA TYR A 217 3.20 0.99 -13.24
C TYR A 217 2.20 1.38 -12.16
N TYR A 218 1.03 1.87 -12.55
CA TYR A 218 0.02 2.28 -11.60
C TYR A 218 -1.36 2.33 -12.25
N SER A 219 -2.41 2.34 -11.43
CA SER A 219 -3.75 2.72 -11.85
C SER A 219 -4.18 4.00 -11.15
N LEU A 220 -5.22 4.63 -11.69
CA LEU A 220 -5.81 5.85 -11.15
C LEU A 220 -7.26 5.59 -10.83
N ASP A 221 -7.71 6.23 -9.76
CA ASP A 221 -9.07 6.14 -9.29
C ASP A 221 -10.11 6.45 -10.37
N SER A 222 -11.11 5.57 -10.45
CA SER A 222 -12.23 5.62 -11.37
C SER A 222 -13.27 6.67 -10.93
N HIS A 223 -14.42 6.77 -11.59
CA HIS A 223 -15.48 7.70 -11.20
C HIS A 223 -16.85 7.03 -11.04
N PHE A 224 -16.95 6.05 -10.11
CA PHE A 224 -18.23 5.49 -9.70
C PHE A 224 -18.63 5.90 -8.27
N PRO A 225 -19.94 5.91 -7.95
CA PRO A 225 -20.37 6.18 -6.58
C PRO A 225 -20.15 4.95 -5.71
N ASP A 226 -19.32 5.05 -4.68
CA ASP A 226 -19.41 4.12 -3.56
C ASP A 226 -20.69 4.43 -2.76
N PRO A 227 -21.53 3.44 -2.40
CA PRO A 227 -22.74 3.65 -1.63
C PRO A 227 -22.54 3.97 -0.14
N LEU A 228 -21.35 3.77 0.43
CA LEU A 228 -21.13 3.83 1.88
C LEU A 228 -20.74 5.22 2.40
N GLU A 229 -20.16 6.10 1.59
CA GLU A 229 -19.62 7.36 2.13
C GLU A 229 -20.29 8.67 1.65
N VAL A 230 -21.59 8.72 1.34
CA VAL A 230 -22.40 9.64 0.44
C VAL A 230 -22.11 11.18 0.31
N VAL A 231 -20.88 11.66 0.47
CA VAL A 231 -20.40 13.03 0.34
C VAL A 231 -18.96 13.05 -0.24
N PRO A 232 -18.70 13.47 -1.49
CA PRO A 232 -19.24 12.98 -2.77
C PRO A 232 -18.18 12.75 -3.89
N PRO A 233 -18.43 11.78 -4.79
CA PRO A 233 -18.25 10.36 -4.50
C PRO A 233 -16.76 10.04 -4.30
N TYR A 234 -16.46 9.07 -3.48
CA TYR A 234 -15.12 8.75 -2.93
C TYR A 234 -14.38 7.76 -3.83
N ASN A 235 -14.80 7.77 -5.10
CA ASN A 235 -13.92 7.68 -6.23
C ASN A 235 -13.86 9.10 -6.85
N THR A 236 -12.79 9.81 -6.53
CA THR A 236 -12.35 11.12 -7.04
C THR A 236 -12.42 11.30 -8.56
N GLY A 237 -12.36 10.23 -9.37
CA GLY A 237 -12.33 10.35 -10.83
C GLY A 237 -10.98 10.83 -11.36
N THR A 238 -9.89 10.43 -10.70
CA THR A 238 -8.54 10.83 -11.06
C THR A 238 -8.16 10.36 -12.47
N ALA A 239 -8.57 9.15 -12.88
CA ALA A 239 -8.36 8.61 -14.21
C ALA A 239 -8.98 9.50 -15.29
N LEU A 240 -10.28 9.77 -15.18
CA LEU A 240 -11.02 10.62 -16.12
C LEU A 240 -10.41 12.03 -16.21
N SER A 241 -10.03 12.58 -15.07
CA SER A 241 -9.37 13.89 -14.94
C SER A 241 -8.04 13.98 -15.70
N ASN A 242 -7.32 12.87 -15.81
CA ASN A 242 -6.05 12.78 -16.53
C ASN A 242 -6.18 12.21 -17.95
N GLY A 243 -7.41 11.94 -18.41
CA GLY A 243 -7.72 11.45 -19.76
C GLY A 243 -7.58 9.94 -19.94
N PHE A 244 -7.71 9.18 -18.85
CA PHE A 244 -7.67 7.72 -18.81
C PHE A 244 -9.02 7.13 -18.35
N VAL A 245 -9.12 5.80 -18.34
CA VAL A 245 -10.25 5.05 -17.78
C VAL A 245 -9.80 4.43 -16.46
N GLY A 246 -10.66 4.39 -15.45
CA GLY A 246 -10.43 3.64 -14.21
C GLY A 246 -10.06 2.19 -14.51
N GLY A 247 -9.07 1.66 -13.79
CA GLY A 247 -8.52 0.32 -14.04
C GLY A 247 -7.59 0.20 -15.25
N ASP A 248 -7.33 1.29 -16.00
CA ASP A 248 -6.19 1.29 -16.94
C ASP A 248 -4.89 1.14 -16.16
N VAL A 249 -3.98 0.31 -16.66
CA VAL A 249 -2.62 0.21 -16.16
C VAL A 249 -1.77 1.19 -16.94
N LEU A 250 -1.32 2.23 -16.26
CA LEU A 250 -0.45 3.26 -16.79
C LEU A 250 1.01 2.90 -16.54
N ILE A 251 1.90 3.40 -17.40
CA ILE A 251 3.35 3.29 -17.23
C ILE A 251 4.02 4.65 -17.37
N SER A 252 4.82 4.98 -16.36
CA SER A 252 5.69 6.16 -16.35
C SER A 252 7.16 5.74 -16.42
N THR A 253 7.82 6.20 -17.48
CA THR A 253 9.24 5.89 -17.76
C THR A 253 10.14 7.11 -17.73
N ILE A 254 9.58 8.32 -17.85
CA ILE A 254 10.31 9.59 -17.78
C ILE A 254 9.58 10.50 -16.80
N ALA A 255 10.31 11.02 -15.82
CA ALA A 255 9.72 11.83 -14.77
C ALA A 255 9.13 13.15 -15.31
N GLY A 256 7.87 13.43 -14.96
CA GLY A 256 7.13 14.63 -15.38
C GLY A 256 6.63 14.62 -16.81
N VAL A 257 6.72 13.48 -17.50
CA VAL A 257 6.11 13.28 -18.81
C VAL A 257 4.79 12.53 -18.61
N ALA A 258 3.79 12.83 -19.45
CA ALA A 258 2.52 12.14 -19.42
C ALA A 258 2.73 10.61 -19.55
N PRO A 259 2.02 9.81 -18.74
CA PRO A 259 2.12 8.36 -18.80
C PRO A 259 1.55 7.82 -20.11
N THR A 260 1.83 6.55 -20.38
CA THR A 260 1.21 5.81 -21.49
C THR A 260 0.39 4.65 -20.92
N VAL A 261 -0.69 4.26 -21.60
CA VAL A 261 -1.44 3.04 -21.25
C VAL A 261 -0.59 1.82 -21.58
N TYR A 262 -0.24 1.03 -20.57
CA TYR A 262 0.44 -0.26 -20.70
C TYR A 262 -0.56 -1.38 -21.02
N ALA A 263 -1.66 -1.45 -20.28
CA ALA A 263 -2.79 -2.35 -20.50
C ALA A 263 -4.08 -1.59 -20.20
N SER A 264 -5.08 -1.69 -21.07
CA SER A 264 -6.36 -1.00 -20.85
C SER A 264 -7.28 -1.83 -19.96
N ALA A 265 -8.14 -1.18 -19.17
CA ALA A 265 -9.16 -1.83 -18.33
C ALA A 265 -9.98 -2.87 -19.12
N ALA A 266 -10.48 -2.48 -20.30
CA ALA A 266 -11.18 -3.38 -21.23
C ALA A 266 -10.37 -4.61 -21.68
N SER A 267 -9.04 -4.51 -21.77
CA SER A 267 -8.19 -5.64 -22.17
C SER A 267 -7.94 -6.62 -21.01
N LEU A 268 -8.02 -6.12 -19.78
CA LEU A 268 -7.92 -6.89 -18.55
C LEU A 268 -9.28 -7.49 -18.14
N GLY A 269 -10.37 -6.97 -18.71
CA GLY A 269 -11.73 -7.45 -18.45
C GLY A 269 -12.42 -6.77 -17.27
N LEU A 270 -11.86 -5.66 -16.79
CA LEU A 270 -12.39 -4.86 -15.67
C LEU A 270 -13.62 -4.04 -16.10
N ASP A 271 -13.66 -3.58 -17.36
CA ASP A 271 -14.82 -2.86 -17.92
C ASP A 271 -16.03 -3.77 -18.30
N PHE A 272 -16.28 -4.87 -17.58
CA PHE A 272 -17.36 -5.79 -17.97
C PHE A 272 -18.76 -5.16 -17.84
N ALA A 273 -18.95 -4.25 -16.88
CA ALA A 273 -20.21 -3.56 -16.64
C ALA A 273 -20.33 -2.21 -17.38
N GLY A 274 -19.26 -1.76 -18.03
CA GLY A 274 -19.18 -0.48 -18.73
C GLY A 274 -17.77 0.09 -18.61
N THR A 275 -17.51 1.19 -19.33
CA THR A 275 -16.27 1.95 -19.13
C THR A 275 -16.30 2.61 -17.76
N ASP A 276 -15.19 2.54 -17.02
CA ASP A 276 -15.00 3.26 -15.76
C ASP A 276 -15.96 2.78 -14.64
N THR A 277 -16.39 1.53 -14.72
CA THR A 277 -17.30 0.91 -13.74
C THR A 277 -16.58 0.02 -12.72
N ASP A 278 -15.26 -0.06 -12.83
CA ASP A 278 -14.38 -0.90 -12.04
C ASP A 278 -13.06 -0.11 -11.89
N ASP A 279 -12.44 -0.23 -10.73
CA ASP A 279 -11.11 0.26 -10.39
C ASP A 279 -10.11 -0.91 -10.38
N LEU A 280 -8.84 -0.59 -10.17
CA LEU A 280 -7.80 -1.60 -10.04
C LEU A 280 -7.00 -1.31 -8.78
N ASP A 281 -7.29 -2.07 -7.73
CA ASP A 281 -6.70 -1.87 -6.39
C ASP A 281 -5.35 -2.59 -6.18
N ALA A 282 -4.88 -3.37 -7.17
CA ALA A 282 -3.63 -4.13 -7.09
C ALA A 282 -3.03 -4.50 -8.46
N LEU A 283 -1.70 -4.55 -8.57
CA LEU A 283 -0.94 -4.89 -9.79
C LEU A 283 0.00 -6.11 -9.63
#